data_AF-A0A8I1J8P3-F1
#
_entry.id   AF-A0A8I1J8P3-F1
#
_cell.length_a   1.000
_cell.length_b   1.000
_cell.length_c   1.000
_cell.angle_alpha   90.00
_cell.angle_beta   90.00
_cell.angle_gamma   90.00
#
_symmetry.space_group_name_H-M   'P 1'
#
loop_
_entity.id
_entity.type
_entity.pdbx_description
1 polymer ?
#
loop_
_entity_poly.entity_id
_entity_poly.type
_entity_poly.pdbx_seq_one_letter_code
_entity_poly.pdbx_strand_id
1 'polypeptide(L)'
;MKSQDIVILFKLISLELQAVKERATGKEAETLVFLAGSEWKGWEDSDGDTLPNNSDSYSVRALSASLALSKSEVSNSLNRCREIGLIHTNRLSGQPLVRREALLDFVKYGIRYVFPAKPGAVVRGIPTAFGAPILTGKVMSGGDLIPVWPDAYGKSKGQEIAPLYKTVPGAVKKDELLYHFLALVDAIRIGGPRETKVADALLRELIL
;
A
#
# COMPACT_ATOMS: atom_id res chain seq x y z
N MET A 1 4.35 -11.65 -13.39
CA MET A 1 3.89 -10.89 -12.21
C MET A 1 2.42 -10.54 -12.40
N LYS A 2 1.60 -10.58 -11.34
CA LYS A 2 0.19 -10.19 -11.33
C LYS A 2 0.01 -9.02 -10.35
N SER A 3 -1.12 -8.33 -10.41
CA SER A 3 -1.29 -7.09 -9.64
C SER A 3 -1.37 -7.32 -8.12
N GLN A 4 -1.93 -8.46 -7.68
CA GLN A 4 -1.91 -8.89 -6.28
C GLN A 4 -0.49 -9.16 -5.73
N ASP A 5 0.50 -9.40 -6.58
CA ASP A 5 1.89 -9.59 -6.15
C ASP A 5 2.42 -8.31 -5.53
N ILE A 6 2.16 -7.17 -6.19
CA ILE A 6 2.56 -5.85 -5.73
C ILE A 6 1.96 -5.55 -4.35
N VAL A 7 0.67 -5.89 -4.18
CA VAL A 7 -0.03 -5.72 -2.90
C VAL A 7 0.61 -6.56 -1.79
N ILE A 8 0.95 -7.83 -2.08
CA ILE A 8 1.64 -8.71 -1.12
C ILE A 8 3.03 -8.19 -0.78
N LEU A 9 3.80 -7.71 -1.76
CA LEU A 9 5.14 -7.17 -1.51
C LEU A 9 5.08 -5.94 -0.58
N PHE A 10 4.17 -5.00 -0.82
CA PHE A 10 4.00 -3.86 0.08
C PHE A 10 3.47 -4.27 1.45
N LYS A 11 2.65 -5.33 1.56
CA LYS A 11 2.21 -5.87 2.85
C LYS A 11 3.36 -6.49 3.65
N LEU A 12 4.30 -7.17 2.98
CA LEU A 12 5.49 -7.69 3.67
C LEU A 12 6.36 -6.55 4.21
N ILE A 13 6.52 -5.47 3.45
CA ILE A 13 7.24 -4.27 3.90
C ILE A 13 6.49 -3.60 5.07
N SER A 14 5.16 -3.48 5.01
CA SER A 14 4.40 -2.87 6.10
C SER A 14 4.51 -3.67 7.40
N LEU A 15 4.46 -5.00 7.34
CA LEU A 15 4.68 -5.87 8.50
C LEU A 15 6.08 -5.73 9.09
N GLU A 16 7.10 -5.57 8.24
CA GLU A 16 8.48 -5.40 8.69
C GLU A 16 8.65 -4.07 9.43
N LEU A 17 8.12 -2.97 8.86
CA LEU A 17 8.18 -1.66 9.48
C LEU A 17 7.34 -1.55 10.76
N GLN A 18 6.19 -2.23 10.82
CA GLN A 18 5.41 -2.34 12.06
C GLN A 18 6.19 -3.07 13.16
N ALA A 19 6.85 -4.18 12.83
CA ALA A 19 7.68 -4.91 13.78
C ALA A 19 8.89 -4.10 14.27
N VAL A 20 9.46 -3.24 13.41
CA VAL A 20 10.51 -2.29 13.81
C VAL A 20 9.93 -1.22 14.73
N LYS A 21 8.78 -0.63 14.39
CA LYS A 21 8.09 0.38 15.20
C LYS A 21 7.77 -0.13 16.60
N GLU A 22 7.33 -1.38 16.74
CA GLU A 22 7.04 -2.00 18.04
C GLU A 22 8.29 -2.22 18.90
N ARG A 23 9.46 -2.33 18.28
CA ARG A 23 10.75 -2.51 18.98
C ARG A 23 11.46 -1.17 19.24
N ALA A 24 11.19 -0.16 18.42
CA ALA A 24 11.77 1.16 18.53
C ALA A 24 11.22 1.90 19.75
N THR A 25 12.10 2.55 20.51
CA THR A 25 11.75 3.44 21.62
C THR A 25 12.27 4.85 21.32
N GLY A 26 11.42 5.88 21.44
CA GLY A 26 11.79 7.29 21.23
C GLY A 26 11.60 7.83 19.79
N LYS A 27 12.56 8.65 19.31
CA LYS A 27 12.45 9.48 18.08
C LYS A 27 12.20 8.72 16.77
N GLU A 28 12.66 7.46 16.67
CA GLU A 28 12.40 6.61 15.50
C GLU A 28 10.92 6.22 15.40
N ALA A 29 10.28 5.95 16.55
CA ALA A 29 8.85 5.72 16.60
C ALA A 29 8.08 7.02 16.30
N GLU A 30 8.54 8.18 16.78
CA GLU A 30 7.92 9.48 16.48
C GLU A 30 7.96 9.82 14.98
N THR A 31 9.03 9.48 14.27
CA THR A 31 9.13 9.72 12.81
C THR A 31 8.13 8.84 12.04
N LEU A 32 8.04 7.55 12.41
CA LEU A 32 7.06 6.62 11.83
C LEU A 32 5.61 6.96 12.23
N VAL A 33 5.39 7.56 13.40
CA VAL A 33 4.08 8.06 13.85
C VAL A 33 3.72 9.37 13.15
N PHE A 34 4.68 10.27 12.95
CA PHE A 34 4.48 11.55 12.28
C PHE A 34 4.15 11.38 10.80
N LEU A 35 4.83 10.46 10.11
CA LEU A 35 4.56 10.15 8.70
C LEU A 35 3.23 9.43 8.46
N ALA A 36 2.69 8.74 9.47
CA ALA A 36 1.38 8.10 9.42
C ALA A 36 0.21 9.09 9.59
N GLY A 37 0.46 10.33 10.00
CA GLY A 37 -0.56 11.38 10.08
C GLY A 37 -1.63 11.12 11.14
N SER A 38 -1.56 11.84 12.24
CA SER A 38 -2.53 11.76 13.34
C SER A 38 -3.98 11.87 12.86
N GLU A 39 -4.78 10.85 13.20
CA GLU A 39 -6.26 10.79 13.18
C GLU A 39 -7.01 10.77 11.84
N TRP A 40 -6.37 10.72 10.67
CA TRP A 40 -7.16 10.64 9.43
C TRP A 40 -7.54 9.20 9.04
N LYS A 41 -8.83 8.87 9.15
CA LYS A 41 -9.44 7.68 8.53
C LYS A 41 -10.42 8.10 7.43
N GLY A 42 -10.04 7.89 6.17
CA GLY A 42 -10.84 8.17 4.98
C GLY A 42 -12.07 7.29 4.77
N TRP A 43 -12.46 6.48 5.75
CA TRP A 43 -13.59 5.56 5.75
C TRP A 43 -14.30 5.53 7.11
N GLU A 44 -15.54 5.06 7.13
CA GLU A 44 -16.25 4.69 8.35
C GLU A 44 -15.70 3.36 8.89
N ASP A 45 -15.58 3.22 10.22
CA ASP A 45 -15.20 1.96 10.85
C ASP A 45 -16.32 0.94 10.57
N SER A 46 -16.02 -0.14 9.84
CA SER A 46 -16.90 -1.31 9.82
C SER A 46 -16.50 -2.20 11.00
N ASP A 47 -17.47 -2.84 11.67
CA ASP A 47 -17.32 -3.80 12.78
C ASP A 47 -16.46 -5.04 12.41
N GLY A 48 -15.21 -4.83 12.01
CA GLY A 48 -14.31 -5.84 11.48
C GLY A 48 -13.13 -6.05 12.42
N ASP A 49 -13.01 -7.29 12.91
CA ASP A 49 -11.97 -7.75 13.82
C ASP A 49 -10.58 -7.17 13.53
N THR A 50 -10.04 -6.43 14.50
CA THR A 50 -8.60 -6.14 14.61
C THR A 50 -7.85 -7.46 14.70
N LEU A 51 -7.07 -7.79 13.67
CA LEU A 51 -6.25 -9.00 13.66
C LEU A 51 -5.12 -8.87 14.70
N PRO A 52 -4.83 -9.93 15.49
CA PRO A 52 -3.78 -9.88 16.49
C PRO A 52 -2.38 -9.81 15.86
N ASN A 53 -1.55 -8.90 16.37
CA ASN A 53 -0.11 -8.80 16.07
C ASN A 53 0.65 -9.91 16.80
N ASN A 54 1.00 -10.98 16.10
CA ASN A 54 1.98 -11.95 16.57
C ASN A 54 2.84 -12.42 15.39
N SER A 55 3.98 -13.05 15.66
CA SER A 55 4.90 -13.71 14.72
C SER A 55 4.24 -14.53 13.58
N ASP A 56 2.99 -14.95 13.76
CA ASP A 56 2.09 -15.54 12.77
C ASP A 56 1.69 -14.60 11.61
N SER A 57 1.96 -13.29 11.69
CA SER A 57 1.56 -12.29 10.67
C SER A 57 2.11 -12.56 9.28
N TYR A 58 3.25 -13.26 9.18
CA TYR A 58 3.86 -13.66 7.90
C TYR A 58 3.34 -15.00 7.36
N SER A 59 2.52 -15.73 8.13
CA SER A 59 1.95 -16.99 7.68
C SER A 59 0.99 -16.76 6.51
N VAL A 60 0.87 -17.77 5.63
CA VAL A 60 -0.10 -17.74 4.51
C VAL A 60 -1.52 -17.48 5.02
N ARG A 61 -1.86 -18.00 6.22
CA ARG A 61 -3.16 -17.77 6.87
C ARG A 61 -3.36 -16.31 7.24
N ALA A 62 -2.37 -15.68 7.89
CA ALA A 62 -2.48 -14.28 8.31
C ALA A 62 -2.45 -13.30 7.12
N LEU A 63 -1.60 -13.55 6.12
CA LEU A 63 -1.58 -12.76 4.88
C LEU A 63 -2.91 -12.88 4.12
N SER A 64 -3.49 -14.09 4.07
CA SER A 64 -4.82 -14.34 3.49
C SER A 64 -5.90 -13.51 4.20
N ALA A 65 -5.92 -13.51 5.53
CA ALA A 65 -6.89 -12.78 6.32
C ALA A 65 -6.72 -11.24 6.23
N SER A 66 -5.48 -10.75 6.23
CA SER A 66 -5.18 -9.31 6.19
C SER A 66 -5.44 -8.70 4.80
N LEU A 67 -5.14 -9.43 3.72
CA LEU A 67 -5.31 -8.95 2.34
C LEU A 67 -6.63 -9.38 1.67
N ALA A 68 -7.46 -10.16 2.38
CA ALA A 68 -8.67 -10.80 1.86
C ALA A 68 -8.39 -11.63 0.58
N LEU A 69 -7.23 -12.27 0.51
CA LEU A 69 -6.82 -13.17 -0.57
C LEU A 69 -7.04 -14.62 -0.16
N SER A 70 -7.23 -15.53 -1.12
CA SER A 70 -7.21 -16.96 -0.79
C SER A 70 -5.81 -17.41 -0.37
N LYS A 71 -5.72 -18.45 0.47
CA LYS A 71 -4.44 -19.04 0.87
C LYS A 71 -3.61 -19.51 -0.33
N SER A 72 -4.28 -20.08 -1.34
CA SER A 72 -3.62 -20.51 -2.58
C SER A 72 -3.07 -19.33 -3.37
N GLU A 73 -3.80 -18.21 -3.45
CA GLU A 73 -3.31 -17.01 -4.15
C GLU A 73 -2.11 -16.39 -3.44
N VAL A 74 -2.13 -16.33 -2.11
CA VAL A 74 -0.97 -15.88 -1.31
C VAL A 74 0.24 -16.77 -1.58
N SER A 75 0.08 -18.10 -1.48
CA SER A 75 1.17 -19.05 -1.73
C SER A 75 1.75 -18.90 -3.14
N ASN A 76 0.88 -18.84 -4.16
CA ASN A 76 1.28 -18.68 -5.55
C ASN A 76 1.97 -17.32 -5.81
N SER A 77 1.51 -16.25 -5.17
CA SER A 77 2.13 -14.93 -5.28
C SER A 77 3.53 -14.91 -4.65
N LEU A 78 3.68 -15.46 -3.44
CA LEU A 78 4.98 -15.57 -2.77
C LEU A 78 5.98 -16.38 -3.61
N ASN A 79 5.55 -17.50 -4.20
CA ASN A 79 6.41 -18.31 -5.07
C ASN A 79 6.81 -17.56 -6.33
N ARG A 80 5.85 -16.94 -7.04
CA ARG A 80 6.15 -16.13 -8.23
C ARG A 80 7.11 -14.98 -7.92
N CYS A 81 6.96 -14.32 -6.77
CA CYS A 81 7.86 -13.25 -6.33
C CYS A 81 9.27 -13.74 -5.97
N ARG A 82 9.41 -14.98 -5.45
CA ARG A 82 10.71 -15.62 -5.23
C ARG A 82 11.38 -15.99 -6.55
N GLU A 83 10.64 -16.56 -7.48
CA GLU A 83 11.14 -16.97 -8.81
C GLU A 83 11.73 -15.79 -9.59
N ILE A 84 11.11 -14.62 -9.53
CA ILE A 84 11.61 -13.40 -10.18
C ILE A 84 12.60 -12.61 -9.31
N GLY A 85 12.97 -13.12 -8.14
CA GLY A 85 13.98 -12.53 -7.27
C GLY A 85 13.55 -11.31 -6.44
N LEU A 86 12.27 -10.96 -6.40
CA LEU A 86 11.75 -9.84 -5.58
C LEU A 86 11.59 -10.22 -4.09
N ILE A 87 11.48 -11.51 -3.78
CA ILE A 87 11.48 -12.02 -2.40
C ILE A 87 12.70 -12.91 -2.18
N HIS A 88 13.32 -12.78 -1.02
CA HIS A 88 14.30 -13.72 -0.48
C HIS A 88 13.92 -14.14 0.94
N THR A 89 14.47 -15.24 1.43
CA THR A 89 14.17 -15.74 2.77
C THR A 89 15.23 -15.25 3.76
N ASN A 90 14.81 -14.67 4.88
CA ASN A 90 15.71 -14.35 5.99
C ASN A 90 16.26 -15.65 6.59
N ARG A 91 17.59 -15.77 6.69
CA ARG A 91 18.24 -16.99 7.17
C ARG A 91 18.00 -17.28 8.66
N LEU A 92 17.81 -16.25 9.47
CA LEU A 92 17.58 -16.39 10.91
C LEU A 92 16.10 -16.63 11.22
N SER A 93 15.19 -15.83 10.67
CA SER A 93 13.77 -15.90 11.01
C SER A 93 12.94 -16.79 10.09
N GLY A 94 13.46 -17.19 8.92
CA GLY A 94 12.72 -17.93 7.89
C GLY A 94 11.64 -17.10 7.18
N GLN A 95 11.51 -15.82 7.50
CA GLN A 95 10.46 -14.95 6.96
C GLN A 95 10.80 -14.46 5.54
N PRO A 96 9.79 -14.22 4.68
CA PRO A 96 10.00 -13.62 3.37
C PRO A 96 10.32 -12.12 3.50
N LEU A 97 11.45 -11.71 2.94
CA LEU A 97 11.89 -10.31 2.85
C LEU A 97 11.86 -9.83 1.41
N VAL A 98 11.42 -8.59 1.22
CA VAL A 98 11.31 -7.95 -0.09
C VAL A 98 12.61 -7.25 -0.47
N ARG A 99 13.04 -7.36 -1.72
CA ARG A 99 14.10 -6.51 -2.27
C ARG A 99 13.52 -5.11 -2.56
N ARG A 100 13.53 -4.27 -1.53
CA ARG A 100 12.89 -2.94 -1.51
C ARG A 100 13.29 -2.07 -2.71
N GLU A 101 14.60 -1.91 -2.96
CA GLU A 101 15.09 -1.12 -4.10
C GLU A 101 14.57 -1.62 -5.45
N ALA A 102 14.60 -2.94 -5.67
CA ALA A 102 14.12 -3.53 -6.92
C ALA A 102 12.61 -3.32 -7.11
N LEU A 103 11.81 -3.42 -6.04
CA LEU A 103 10.38 -3.10 -6.08
C LEU A 103 10.16 -1.61 -6.38
N LEU A 104 10.90 -0.72 -5.72
CA LEU A 104 10.78 0.73 -5.87
C LEU A 104 11.16 1.17 -7.29
N ASP A 105 12.20 0.60 -7.88
CA ASP A 105 12.58 0.82 -9.28
C ASP A 105 11.49 0.32 -10.24
N PHE A 106 10.94 -0.88 -10.00
CA PHE A 106 9.81 -1.37 -10.78
C PHE A 106 8.60 -0.45 -10.68
N VAL A 107 8.30 0.06 -9.48
CA VAL A 107 7.20 1.00 -9.27
C VAL A 107 7.44 2.30 -10.02
N LYS A 108 8.63 2.89 -9.91
CA LYS A 108 8.98 4.15 -10.58
C LYS A 108 8.89 4.07 -12.10
N TYR A 109 9.40 2.99 -12.69
CA TYR A 109 9.59 2.90 -14.15
C TYR A 109 8.57 2.01 -14.86
N GLY A 110 8.03 0.99 -14.19
CA GLY A 110 7.25 -0.07 -14.82
C GLY A 110 5.75 -0.07 -14.51
N ILE A 111 5.35 0.33 -13.30
CA ILE A 111 3.98 0.07 -12.80
C ILE A 111 2.88 0.65 -13.70
N ARG A 112 3.09 1.84 -14.26
CA ARG A 112 2.10 2.54 -15.09
C ARG A 112 1.84 1.83 -16.42
N TYR A 113 2.81 1.06 -16.91
CA TYR A 113 2.72 0.36 -18.18
C TYR A 113 2.19 -1.07 -17.98
N VAL A 114 2.58 -1.73 -16.89
CA VAL A 114 2.18 -3.12 -16.60
C VAL A 114 0.78 -3.18 -15.98
N PHE A 115 0.43 -2.20 -15.13
CA PHE A 115 -0.87 -2.12 -14.46
C PHE A 115 -1.48 -0.71 -14.63
N PRO A 116 -1.82 -0.30 -15.87
CA PRO A 116 -2.36 1.02 -16.12
C PRO A 116 -3.68 1.23 -15.37
N ALA A 117 -3.90 2.45 -14.89
CA ALA A 117 -5.19 2.91 -14.40
C ALA A 117 -5.60 4.18 -15.16
N LYS A 118 -6.90 4.32 -15.39
CA LYS A 118 -7.49 5.53 -15.96
C LYS A 118 -8.59 6.03 -15.01
N PRO A 119 -8.76 7.36 -14.91
CA PRO A 119 -9.94 7.96 -14.28
C PRO A 119 -11.25 7.36 -14.80
N GLY A 120 -12.12 6.90 -13.89
CA GLY A 120 -13.40 6.23 -14.19
C GLY A 120 -14.65 7.11 -14.04
N ALA A 121 -15.67 6.63 -13.33
CA ALA A 121 -16.83 7.46 -12.99
C ALA A 121 -16.60 8.27 -11.71
N VAL A 122 -17.46 9.25 -11.42
CA VAL A 122 -17.47 9.91 -10.11
C VAL A 122 -18.20 9.04 -9.11
N VAL A 123 -17.49 8.56 -8.09
CA VAL A 123 -18.00 7.58 -7.13
C VAL A 123 -17.66 7.97 -5.69
N ARG A 124 -18.32 7.32 -4.73
CA ARG A 124 -17.91 7.33 -3.32
C ARG A 124 -16.73 6.38 -3.12
N GLY A 125 -15.74 6.79 -2.32
CA GLY A 125 -14.54 5.99 -2.15
C GLY A 125 -13.53 6.52 -1.14
N ILE A 126 -12.44 5.76 -1.03
CA ILE A 126 -11.28 6.07 -0.19
C ILE A 126 -10.29 6.88 -1.03
N PRO A 127 -9.86 8.08 -0.60
CA PRO A 127 -8.87 8.87 -1.33
C PRO A 127 -7.58 8.10 -1.61
N THR A 128 -7.08 8.18 -2.84
CA THR A 128 -5.83 7.58 -3.30
C THR A 128 -5.02 8.61 -4.09
N ALA A 129 -3.82 8.26 -4.59
CA ALA A 129 -2.97 9.12 -5.39
C ALA A 129 -2.83 10.54 -4.79
N PHE A 130 -2.92 11.59 -5.60
CA PHE A 130 -2.86 12.98 -5.15
C PHE A 130 -4.07 13.44 -4.32
N GLY A 131 -5.10 12.59 -4.16
CA GLY A 131 -6.17 12.79 -3.18
C GLY A 131 -5.84 12.25 -1.79
N ALA A 132 -4.79 11.44 -1.65
CA ALA A 132 -4.40 10.87 -0.38
C ALA A 132 -3.79 11.93 0.57
N PRO A 133 -4.06 11.84 1.89
CA PRO A 133 -3.55 12.81 2.86
C PRO A 133 -2.03 12.94 2.86
N ILE A 134 -1.32 11.84 2.61
CA ILE A 134 0.16 11.83 2.59
C ILE A 134 0.78 12.74 1.52
N LEU A 135 -0.01 13.10 0.50
CA LEU A 135 0.37 14.02 -0.56
C LEU A 135 -0.28 15.41 -0.45
N THR A 136 -1.11 15.65 0.58
CA THR A 136 -1.74 16.96 0.79
C THR A 136 -0.68 18.04 1.00
N GLY A 137 -0.81 19.15 0.26
CA GLY A 137 0.14 20.27 0.31
C GLY A 137 1.48 20.02 -0.40
N LYS A 138 1.78 18.78 -0.82
CA LYS A 138 3.01 18.43 -1.55
C LYS A 138 2.82 18.45 -3.06
N VAL A 139 1.58 18.35 -3.52
CA VAL A 139 1.18 18.33 -4.93
C VAL A 139 -0.09 19.16 -5.09
N MET A 140 -0.18 19.95 -6.16
CA MET A 140 -1.42 20.67 -6.49
C MET A 140 -2.36 19.74 -7.26
N SER A 141 -3.56 19.50 -6.76
CA SER A 141 -4.61 18.84 -7.55
C SER A 141 -5.05 19.76 -8.68
N GLY A 142 -4.85 19.32 -9.93
CA GLY A 142 -5.22 20.10 -11.12
C GLY A 142 -6.72 20.14 -11.43
N GLY A 143 -7.58 19.50 -10.62
CA GLY A 143 -9.02 19.45 -10.85
C GLY A 143 -9.84 19.35 -9.56
N ASP A 144 -11.14 19.62 -9.66
CA ASP A 144 -12.07 19.69 -8.53
C ASP A 144 -12.36 18.34 -7.86
N LEU A 145 -12.09 17.23 -8.57
CA LEU A 145 -12.37 15.88 -8.09
C LEU A 145 -11.08 15.16 -7.71
N ILE A 146 -11.00 14.73 -6.45
CA ILE A 146 -9.90 13.92 -5.97
C ILE A 146 -10.02 12.47 -6.47
N PRO A 147 -8.91 11.77 -6.73
CA PRO A 147 -8.93 10.35 -7.05
C PRO A 147 -9.30 9.50 -5.83
N VAL A 148 -10.18 8.52 -6.03
CA VAL A 148 -10.65 7.60 -4.99
C VAL A 148 -10.67 6.15 -5.47
N TRP A 149 -10.37 5.21 -4.57
CA TRP A 149 -10.75 3.81 -4.75
C TRP A 149 -12.24 3.64 -4.44
N PRO A 150 -13.05 3.06 -5.33
CA PRO A 150 -14.47 2.78 -5.05
C PRO A 150 -14.64 1.95 -3.78
N ASP A 151 -15.41 2.47 -2.83
CA ASP A 151 -15.72 1.79 -1.58
C ASP A 151 -17.00 2.37 -0.97
N ALA A 152 -17.94 1.52 -0.60
CA ALA A 152 -19.24 1.94 -0.06
C ALA A 152 -19.12 2.73 1.26
N TYR A 153 -18.06 2.50 2.04
CA TYR A 153 -17.79 3.13 3.33
C TYR A 153 -16.78 4.27 3.23
N GLY A 154 -16.29 4.61 2.03
CA GLY A 154 -15.36 5.71 1.83
C GLY A 154 -16.01 7.06 2.13
N LYS A 155 -15.33 7.99 2.81
CA LYS A 155 -15.93 9.28 3.22
C LYS A 155 -15.90 10.35 2.12
N SER A 156 -15.21 10.09 1.02
CA SER A 156 -15.00 11.06 -0.05
C SER A 156 -15.78 10.71 -1.31
N LYS A 157 -16.17 11.73 -2.06
CA LYS A 157 -16.66 11.60 -3.44
C LYS A 157 -15.58 12.09 -4.38
N GLY A 158 -15.29 11.31 -5.41
CA GLY A 158 -14.17 11.63 -6.29
C GLY A 158 -14.15 10.79 -7.56
N GLN A 159 -13.09 11.01 -8.33
CA GLN A 159 -12.83 10.33 -9.59
C GLN A 159 -12.33 8.91 -9.32
N GLU A 160 -13.03 7.90 -9.83
CA GLU A 160 -12.64 6.51 -9.64
C GLU A 160 -11.25 6.22 -10.21
N ILE A 161 -10.42 5.52 -9.41
CA ILE A 161 -9.20 4.85 -9.85
C ILE A 161 -9.33 3.37 -9.52
N ALA A 162 -9.21 2.51 -10.53
CA ALA A 162 -9.21 1.08 -10.30
C ALA A 162 -8.01 0.68 -9.42
N PRO A 163 -8.24 0.08 -8.23
CA PRO A 163 -7.15 -0.33 -7.36
C PRO A 163 -6.29 -1.39 -8.05
N LEU A 164 -5.01 -1.49 -7.68
CA LEU A 164 -4.11 -2.53 -8.20
C LEU A 164 -4.75 -3.91 -8.12
N TYR A 165 -5.44 -4.20 -7.01
CA TYR A 165 -6.23 -5.41 -6.87
C TYR A 165 -7.54 -5.12 -6.15
N LYS A 166 -8.59 -5.87 -6.48
CA LYS A 166 -9.96 -5.64 -5.99
C LYS A 166 -10.11 -5.64 -4.46
N THR A 167 -9.18 -6.26 -3.72
CA THR A 167 -9.24 -6.31 -2.25
C THR A 167 -8.54 -5.15 -1.55
N VAL A 168 -7.82 -4.29 -2.29
CA VAL A 168 -7.06 -3.16 -1.73
C VAL A 168 -7.93 -2.28 -0.82
N PRO A 169 -9.14 -1.82 -1.21
CA PRO A 169 -9.94 -0.93 -0.35
C PRO A 169 -10.30 -1.56 1.00
N GLY A 170 -10.46 -2.88 1.06
CA GLY A 170 -10.69 -3.60 2.32
C GLY A 170 -9.41 -3.88 3.10
N ALA A 171 -8.31 -4.16 2.42
CA ALA A 171 -7.02 -4.49 3.04
C ALA A 171 -6.39 -3.27 3.73
N VAL A 172 -6.44 -2.10 3.10
CA VAL A 172 -5.84 -0.86 3.62
C VAL A 172 -6.51 -0.35 4.89
N LYS A 173 -7.80 -0.69 5.11
CA LYS A 173 -8.52 -0.34 6.35
C LYS A 173 -7.92 -0.97 7.60
N LYS A 174 -7.16 -2.06 7.44
CA LYS A 174 -6.51 -2.81 8.51
C LYS A 174 -5.02 -2.49 8.63
N ASP A 175 -4.48 -1.69 7.72
CA ASP A 175 -3.04 -1.43 7.62
C ASP A 175 -2.79 -0.05 6.98
N GLU A 176 -2.54 0.94 7.83
CA GLU A 176 -2.30 2.33 7.45
C GLU A 176 -1.01 2.52 6.63
N LEU A 177 0.06 1.77 6.93
CA LEU A 177 1.27 1.81 6.10
C LEU A 177 0.98 1.28 4.69
N LEU A 178 0.23 0.19 4.59
CA LEU A 178 -0.20 -0.34 3.29
C LEU A 178 -1.08 0.67 2.53
N TYR A 179 -1.96 1.40 3.23
CA TYR A 179 -2.73 2.50 2.65
C TYR A 179 -1.79 3.52 1.98
N HIS A 180 -0.82 4.05 2.72
CA HIS A 180 0.11 5.05 2.21
C HIS A 180 0.93 4.55 1.02
N PHE A 181 1.46 3.33 1.10
CA PHE A 181 2.24 2.76 0.00
C PHE A 181 1.42 2.65 -1.29
N LEU A 182 0.22 2.08 -1.20
CA LEU A 182 -0.60 1.86 -2.39
C LEU A 182 -1.16 3.17 -2.94
N ALA A 183 -1.44 4.16 -2.09
CA ALA A 183 -1.84 5.50 -2.53
C ALA A 183 -0.71 6.21 -3.29
N LEU A 184 0.53 6.13 -2.81
CA LEU A 184 1.71 6.69 -3.49
C LEU A 184 1.99 5.95 -4.81
N VAL A 185 1.81 4.63 -4.84
CA VAL A 185 1.91 3.85 -6.08
C VAL A 185 0.88 4.31 -7.12
N ASP A 186 -0.35 4.60 -6.69
CA ASP A 186 -1.35 5.17 -7.61
C ASP A 186 -0.98 6.56 -8.11
N ALA A 187 -0.40 7.42 -7.27
CA ALA A 187 0.12 8.71 -7.72
C ALA A 187 1.21 8.55 -8.80
N ILE A 188 2.02 7.49 -8.73
CA ILE A 188 2.98 7.14 -9.78
C ILE A 188 2.30 6.56 -11.03
N ARG A 189 1.24 5.75 -10.88
CA ARG A 189 0.49 5.14 -11.99
C ARG A 189 -0.23 6.18 -12.86
N ILE A 190 -0.87 7.18 -12.24
CA ILE A 190 -1.78 8.11 -12.93
C ILE A 190 -1.26 9.55 -12.99
N GLY A 191 -0.26 9.91 -12.18
CA GLY A 191 0.26 11.26 -12.09
C GLY A 191 1.10 11.69 -13.29
N GLY A 192 1.31 13.00 -13.40
CA GLY A 192 2.28 13.59 -14.31
C GLY A 192 3.70 13.57 -13.74
N PRO A 193 4.69 14.12 -14.47
CA PRO A 193 6.10 14.05 -14.07
C PRO A 193 6.40 14.64 -12.68
N ARG A 194 5.66 15.66 -12.26
CA ARG A 194 5.85 16.31 -10.95
C ARG A 194 5.28 15.45 -9.83
N GLU A 195 4.04 15.00 -10.00
CA GLU A 195 3.32 14.12 -9.08
C GLU A 195 4.10 12.83 -8.86
N THR A 196 4.53 12.19 -9.95
CA THR A 196 5.32 10.95 -9.91
C THR A 196 6.64 11.16 -9.17
N LYS A 197 7.35 12.27 -9.40
CA LYS A 197 8.62 12.56 -8.73
C LYS A 197 8.44 12.70 -7.22
N VAL A 198 7.41 13.44 -6.79
CA VAL A 198 7.12 13.62 -5.36
C VAL A 198 6.70 12.30 -4.72
N ALA A 199 5.81 11.54 -5.38
CA ALA A 199 5.34 10.27 -4.86
C ALA A 199 6.46 9.21 -4.76
N ASP A 200 7.35 9.11 -5.76
CA ASP A 200 8.53 8.23 -5.72
C ASP A 200 9.48 8.59 -4.58
N ALA A 201 9.77 9.89 -4.39
CA ALA A 201 10.63 10.36 -3.30
C ALA A 201 10.07 9.98 -1.92
N LEU A 202 8.77 10.23 -1.69
CA LEU A 202 8.12 9.88 -0.42
C LEU A 202 8.02 8.37 -0.21
N LEU A 203 7.70 7.61 -1.26
CA LEU A 203 7.61 6.16 -1.14
C LEU A 203 8.96 5.55 -0.77
N ARG A 204 10.06 6.09 -1.31
CA ARG A 204 11.42 5.70 -0.94
C ARG A 204 11.76 6.10 0.49
N GLU A 205 11.45 7.33 0.89
CA GLU A 205 11.66 7.83 2.26
C GLU A 205 10.96 6.96 3.32
N LEU A 206 9.78 6.42 3.01
CA LEU A 206 9.05 5.55 3.94
C LEU A 206 9.59 4.12 4.02
N ILE A 207 10.23 3.64 2.94
CA ILE A 207 10.55 2.22 2.77
C ILE A 207 12.04 1.93 2.99
N LEU A 208 12.94 2.86 2.68
CA LEU A 208 14.38 2.68 2.80
C LEU A 208 14.88 3.19 4.15
#